data_AF-A0A1Z9B8A5-F1
#
_entry.id   AF-A0A1Z9B8A5-F1
#
_cell.length_a   1.000
_cell.length_b   1.000
_cell.length_c   1.000
_cell.angle_alpha   90.00
_cell.angle_beta   90.00
_cell.angle_gamma   90.00
#
_symmetry.space_group_name_H-M   'P 1'
#
loop_
_entity.id
_entity.type
_entity.pdbx_description
1 polymer ?
#
loop_
_entity_poly.entity_id
_entity_poly.type
_entity_poly.pdbx_seq_one_letter_code
_entity_poly.pdbx_strand_id
1 'polypeptide(L)'
;MGPQLNVSLCGELLNLEKLVVEKSASVEHWLRDSFNKNTPPFYSSVDLRNACFKLAPVDTNLFPAGFNNLGEKDLACTVQAFMTSVEKRCPDVENVLLIPENHTRNKYYLESLGNLFSILSNAGLTVRVGSINPELTQDLLIEYKNISSEKASFTIEPLLYSDGKLKLKGFDADLIVINNDFSSGIPPLLKKVKSQVIMPALDSSWTFRRKSNHFAKYNQVAKEFCEFLGADDWLINPMFEHCKKINFRNRQGEDCLNDHVSDLLKKIQMKYKNCEINKKPFVVVKADSGTYGMGVMTIRDASEIKNLNRRQRNKMSKIKEGVEVSDVLIQEGVYSFETFVNSGKEFVAEPVVYVVDRYVVGGFYRVHSERGLDENLNAPGMQFYPLPFENGCQFPALSKDPNSTTNRLYFYGVIARLAAIAASKEKIDN
;
A
#
# COMPACT_ATOMS: atom_id res chain seq x y z
N MET A 1 -17.43 26.33 -7.12
CA MET A 1 -17.57 25.07 -6.37
C MET A 1 -16.21 24.40 -6.33
N GLY A 2 -15.69 24.10 -5.14
CA GLY A 2 -14.42 23.37 -4.98
C GLY A 2 -14.57 21.91 -5.43
N PRO A 3 -13.48 21.15 -5.47
CA PRO A 3 -13.55 19.78 -5.92
C PRO A 3 -14.45 18.92 -5.01
N GLN A 4 -15.19 17.99 -5.61
CA GLN A 4 -16.12 17.10 -4.91
C GLN A 4 -15.80 15.64 -5.23
N LEU A 5 -15.81 14.81 -4.19
CA LEU A 5 -15.60 13.39 -4.32
C LEU A 5 -16.97 12.69 -4.30
N ASN A 6 -17.25 11.88 -5.32
CA ASN A 6 -18.45 11.06 -5.38
C ASN A 6 -18.13 9.62 -4.98
N VAL A 7 -18.66 9.20 -3.82
CA VAL A 7 -18.40 7.88 -3.24
C VAL A 7 -19.72 7.22 -2.89
N SER A 8 -20.11 6.19 -3.64
CA SER A 8 -21.31 5.40 -3.36
C SER A 8 -20.97 3.92 -3.20
N LEU A 9 -21.75 3.25 -2.34
CA LEU A 9 -21.82 1.78 -2.27
C LEU A 9 -23.25 1.37 -2.61
N CYS A 10 -23.40 0.15 -3.10
CA CYS A 10 -24.68 -0.41 -3.49
C CYS A 10 -24.79 -1.89 -3.09
N GLY A 11 -26.03 -2.37 -3.09
CA GLY A 11 -26.35 -3.77 -2.82
C GLY A 11 -25.83 -4.24 -1.45
N GLU A 12 -25.30 -5.45 -1.43
CA GLU A 12 -24.81 -6.10 -0.20
C GLU A 12 -23.61 -5.39 0.43
N LEU A 13 -22.79 -4.68 -0.35
CA LEU A 13 -21.65 -3.94 0.19
C LEU A 13 -22.09 -2.76 1.08
N LEU A 14 -23.18 -2.08 0.69
CA LEU A 14 -23.77 -1.04 1.54
C LEU A 14 -24.35 -1.63 2.84
N ASN A 15 -24.91 -2.85 2.78
CA ASN A 15 -25.37 -3.54 3.98
C ASN A 15 -24.19 -3.94 4.88
N LEU A 16 -23.07 -4.37 4.31
CA LEU A 16 -21.84 -4.66 5.05
C LEU A 16 -21.29 -3.40 5.73
N GLU A 17 -21.24 -2.25 5.04
CA GLU A 17 -20.85 -0.98 5.65
C GLU A 17 -21.73 -0.64 6.86
N LYS A 18 -23.06 -0.71 6.70
CA LYS A 18 -24.01 -0.45 7.79
C LYS A 18 -23.77 -1.39 8.96
N LEU A 19 -23.55 -2.68 8.70
CA LEU A 19 -23.28 -3.67 9.72
C LEU A 19 -21.97 -3.41 10.47
N VAL A 20 -20.92 -3.00 9.74
CA VAL A 20 -19.63 -2.61 10.32
C VAL A 20 -19.78 -1.38 11.23
N VAL A 21 -20.58 -0.40 10.81
CA VAL A 21 -20.89 0.81 11.61
C VAL A 21 -21.71 0.46 12.85
N GLU A 22 -22.79 -0.30 12.68
CA GLU A 22 -23.70 -0.73 13.76
C GLU A 22 -22.96 -1.60 14.80
N LYS A 23 -22.04 -2.46 14.35
CA LYS A 23 -21.22 -3.32 15.21
C LYS A 23 -19.83 -2.77 15.50
N SER A 24 -19.62 -1.45 15.36
CA SER A 24 -18.29 -0.82 15.47
C SER A 24 -17.52 -1.23 16.73
N ALA A 25 -18.16 -1.28 17.91
CA ALA A 25 -17.51 -1.72 19.14
C ALA A 25 -16.95 -3.17 19.04
N SER A 26 -17.73 -4.09 18.46
CA SER A 26 -17.33 -5.49 18.26
C SER A 26 -16.28 -5.63 17.15
N VAL A 27 -16.38 -4.82 16.08
CA VAL A 27 -15.38 -4.73 15.01
C VAL A 27 -14.04 -4.26 15.58
N GLU A 28 -14.04 -3.18 16.36
CA GLU A 28 -12.82 -2.66 17.00
C GLU A 28 -12.24 -3.67 18.00
N HIS A 29 -13.08 -4.44 18.70
CA HIS A 29 -12.60 -5.52 19.56
C HIS A 29 -11.92 -6.63 18.75
N TRP A 30 -12.55 -7.10 17.67
CA TRP A 30 -11.99 -8.11 16.79
C TRP A 30 -10.64 -7.68 16.19
N LEU A 31 -10.52 -6.40 15.79
CA LEU A 31 -9.28 -5.82 15.28
C LEU A 31 -8.20 -5.78 16.36
N ARG A 32 -8.52 -5.36 17.59
CA ARG A 32 -7.57 -5.38 18.72
C ARG A 32 -7.05 -6.79 18.99
N ASP A 33 -7.93 -7.78 19.02
CA ASP A 33 -7.55 -9.18 19.26
C ASP A 33 -6.64 -9.71 18.14
N SER A 34 -6.92 -9.35 16.89
CA SER A 34 -6.11 -9.74 15.74
C SER A 34 -4.71 -9.14 15.78
N PHE A 35 -4.58 -7.85 16.13
CA PHE A 35 -3.28 -7.20 16.29
C PHE A 35 -2.53 -7.61 17.56
N ASN A 36 -3.22 -8.09 18.60
CA ASN A 36 -2.55 -8.65 19.78
C ASN A 36 -1.92 -10.02 19.48
N LYS A 37 -2.48 -10.78 18.52
CA LYS A 37 -1.93 -12.07 18.08
C LYS A 37 -0.71 -11.91 17.16
N ASN A 38 -0.63 -10.81 16.40
CA ASN A 38 0.44 -10.58 15.43
C ASN A 38 0.89 -9.12 15.44
N THR A 39 2.18 -8.88 15.63
CA THR A 39 2.76 -7.54 15.63
C THR A 39 2.47 -6.82 14.30
N PRO A 40 1.77 -5.68 14.30
CA PRO A 40 1.49 -4.95 13.07
C PRO A 40 2.77 -4.49 12.34
N PRO A 41 2.70 -4.12 11.05
CA PRO A 41 3.77 -3.39 10.40
C PRO A 41 4.14 -2.10 11.14
N PHE A 42 5.39 -1.62 11.00
CA PHE A 42 5.79 -0.33 11.59
C PHE A 42 5.00 0.82 10.95
N TYR A 43 4.91 0.78 9.63
CA TYR A 43 3.98 1.54 8.81
C TYR A 43 3.54 0.71 7.60
N SER A 44 2.49 1.15 6.92
CA SER A 44 2.08 0.64 5.62
C SER A 44 1.14 1.63 4.92
N SER A 45 1.00 1.50 3.60
CA SER A 45 -0.12 2.07 2.87
C SER A 45 -0.90 0.97 2.15
N VAL A 46 -2.20 1.15 2.02
CA VAL A 46 -3.11 0.22 1.36
C VAL A 46 -3.88 0.95 0.28
N ASP A 47 -3.71 0.53 -0.97
CA ASP A 47 -4.47 1.04 -2.11
C ASP A 47 -5.78 0.25 -2.16
N LEU A 48 -6.91 0.96 -2.11
CA LEU A 48 -8.25 0.38 -2.16
C LEU A 48 -8.92 0.74 -3.49
N ARG A 49 -9.88 -0.09 -3.91
CA ARG A 49 -10.81 0.26 -4.98
C ARG A 49 -12.24 0.02 -4.56
N ASN A 50 -13.08 1.02 -4.83
CA ASN A 50 -14.51 0.96 -4.62
C ASN A 50 -15.25 0.85 -5.96
N ALA A 51 -15.83 -0.32 -6.21
CA ALA A 51 -16.63 -0.66 -7.38
C ALA A 51 -18.14 -0.52 -7.12
N CYS A 52 -18.56 0.18 -6.07
CA CYS A 52 -19.93 0.24 -5.53
C CYS A 52 -20.43 -1.10 -4.94
N PHE A 53 -20.24 -2.21 -5.64
CA PHE A 53 -20.62 -3.57 -5.22
C PHE A 53 -19.47 -4.36 -4.57
N LYS A 54 -18.23 -3.85 -4.66
CA LYS A 54 -17.02 -4.44 -4.05
C LYS A 54 -16.07 -3.36 -3.55
N LEU A 55 -15.51 -3.51 -2.34
CA LEU A 55 -14.47 -2.64 -1.79
C LEU A 55 -13.30 -3.49 -1.33
N ALA A 56 -12.20 -3.48 -2.09
CA ALA A 56 -11.10 -4.41 -1.85
C ALA A 56 -9.73 -3.71 -1.88
N PRO A 57 -8.76 -4.20 -1.10
CA PRO A 57 -7.37 -3.80 -1.25
C PRO A 57 -6.79 -4.40 -2.52
N VAL A 58 -6.12 -3.56 -3.30
CA VAL A 58 -5.46 -3.95 -4.56
C VAL A 58 -3.94 -3.87 -4.46
N ASP A 59 -3.39 -3.19 -3.46
CA ASP A 59 -1.97 -3.21 -3.12
C ASP A 59 -1.77 -2.90 -1.62
N THR A 60 -0.75 -3.50 -1.02
CA THR A 60 -0.30 -3.20 0.35
C THR A 60 1.20 -2.98 0.31
N ASN A 61 1.63 -1.75 0.58
CA ASN A 61 3.03 -1.34 0.55
C ASN A 61 3.55 -1.17 1.99
N LEU A 62 4.60 -1.92 2.33
CA LEU A 62 5.29 -1.82 3.63
C LEU A 62 6.40 -0.77 3.64
N PHE A 63 6.63 -0.09 2.52
CA PHE A 63 7.58 1.02 2.35
C PHE A 63 6.88 2.22 1.70
N PRO A 64 5.80 2.75 2.31
CA PRO A 64 5.04 3.85 1.74
C PRO A 64 5.91 5.09 1.53
N ALA A 65 5.72 5.75 0.40
CA ALA A 65 6.54 6.88 -0.05
C ALA A 65 5.68 8.08 -0.53
N GLY A 66 4.60 8.35 0.18
CA GLY A 66 3.68 9.46 -0.06
C GLY A 66 3.25 10.17 1.22
N PHE A 67 4.13 10.26 2.21
CA PHE A 67 3.85 10.99 3.46
C PHE A 67 3.58 12.49 3.21
N ASN A 68 4.16 13.06 2.15
CA ASN A 68 3.90 14.45 1.72
C ASN A 68 2.46 14.68 1.21
N ASN A 69 1.70 13.62 0.95
CA ASN A 69 0.32 13.70 0.47
C ASN A 69 -0.71 13.59 1.60
N LEU A 70 -0.29 13.39 2.86
CA LEU A 70 -1.18 13.37 4.02
C LEU A 70 -1.77 14.76 4.27
N GLY A 71 -2.93 14.82 4.92
CA GLY A 71 -3.54 16.09 5.31
C GLY A 71 -2.76 16.74 6.45
N GLU A 72 -2.72 18.07 6.50
CA GLU A 72 -2.11 18.82 7.60
C GLU A 72 -2.75 18.48 8.96
N LYS A 73 -4.07 18.29 8.98
CA LYS A 73 -4.83 17.89 10.17
C LYS A 73 -4.50 16.48 10.67
N ASP A 74 -3.81 15.69 9.85
CA ASP A 74 -3.50 14.28 10.12
C ASP A 74 -2.14 14.13 10.80
N LEU A 75 -1.33 15.19 10.79
CA LEU A 75 0.03 15.17 11.34
C LEU A 75 0.06 14.80 12.81
N ALA A 76 -0.83 15.39 13.62
CA ALA A 76 -0.84 15.14 15.07
C ALA A 76 -1.12 13.66 15.39
N CYS A 77 -2.12 13.05 14.75
CA CYS A 77 -2.43 11.64 14.97
C CYS A 77 -1.37 10.72 14.36
N THR A 78 -0.75 11.13 13.25
CA THR A 78 0.38 10.40 12.64
C THR A 78 1.58 10.35 13.59
N VAL A 79 1.97 11.49 14.17
CA VAL A 79 3.05 11.58 15.17
C VAL A 79 2.73 10.70 16.37
N GLN A 80 1.51 10.80 16.93
CA GLN A 80 1.10 9.99 18.08
C GLN A 80 1.11 8.49 17.79
N ALA A 81 0.75 8.08 16.56
CA ALA A 81 0.81 6.69 16.16
C ALA A 81 2.27 6.18 16.09
N PHE A 82 3.22 7.00 15.64
CA PHE A 82 4.64 6.66 15.69
C PHE A 82 5.18 6.59 17.12
N MET A 83 4.82 7.54 17.99
CA MET A 83 5.18 7.49 19.42
C MET A 83 4.72 6.16 20.03
N THR A 84 3.45 5.81 19.82
CA THR A 84 2.87 4.55 20.29
C THR A 84 3.56 3.32 19.72
N SER A 85 3.99 3.37 18.45
CA SER A 85 4.73 2.27 17.80
C SER A 85 6.10 2.07 18.42
N VAL A 86 6.83 3.17 18.67
CA VAL A 86 8.16 3.16 19.31
C VAL A 86 8.06 2.67 20.75
N GLU A 87 7.16 3.22 21.57
CA GLU A 87 6.95 2.83 22.97
C GLU A 87 6.73 1.32 23.14
N LYS A 88 5.99 0.70 22.22
CA LYS A 88 5.69 -0.74 22.30
C LYS A 88 6.83 -1.64 21.83
N ARG A 89 7.59 -1.20 20.82
CA ARG A 89 8.54 -2.08 20.11
C ARG A 89 9.98 -1.85 20.52
N CYS A 90 10.34 -0.62 20.83
CA CYS A 90 11.70 -0.21 21.10
C CYS A 90 11.69 1.06 21.99
N PRO A 91 11.19 0.93 23.25
CA PRO A 91 10.96 2.07 24.15
C PRO A 91 12.22 2.85 24.51
N ASP A 92 13.39 2.21 24.46
CA ASP A 92 14.67 2.81 24.82
C ASP A 92 15.37 3.53 23.64
N VAL A 93 14.75 3.55 22.45
CA VAL A 93 15.35 4.17 21.27
C VAL A 93 15.27 5.69 21.35
N GLU A 94 16.42 6.34 21.27
CA GLU A 94 16.54 7.79 21.11
C GLU A 94 16.96 8.15 19.67
N ASN A 95 17.91 7.40 19.10
CA ASN A 95 18.55 7.72 17.83
C ASN A 95 18.03 6.83 16.69
N VAL A 96 17.57 7.46 15.61
CA VAL A 96 17.03 6.79 14.42
C VAL A 96 17.85 7.09 13.19
N LEU A 97 18.24 6.02 12.48
CA LEU A 97 18.82 6.09 11.15
C LEU A 97 17.74 5.79 10.10
N LEU A 98 17.34 6.81 9.34
CA LEU A 98 16.41 6.68 8.23
C LEU A 98 17.18 6.36 6.92
N ILE A 99 16.90 5.22 6.30
CA ILE A 99 17.53 4.79 5.04
C ILE A 99 16.55 4.98 3.87
N PRO A 100 16.86 5.82 2.88
CA PRO A 100 15.99 6.08 1.74
C PRO A 100 16.24 5.14 0.55
N GLU A 101 15.43 5.31 -0.49
CA GLU A 101 15.61 4.74 -1.82
C GLU A 101 16.95 5.14 -2.45
N ASN A 102 17.48 4.26 -3.29
CA ASN A 102 18.73 4.48 -4.00
C ASN A 102 18.57 5.51 -5.13
N HIS A 103 19.64 6.29 -5.38
CA HIS A 103 19.82 7.15 -6.56
C HIS A 103 18.56 7.91 -7.04
N THR A 104 17.84 8.57 -6.12
CA THR A 104 16.60 9.28 -6.47
C THR A 104 16.82 10.78 -6.65
N ARG A 105 16.43 11.28 -7.84
CA ARG A 105 16.22 12.71 -8.10
C ARG A 105 14.73 13.06 -8.11
N ASN A 106 13.88 12.12 -7.69
CA ASN A 106 12.43 12.33 -7.68
C ASN A 106 12.07 13.26 -6.52
N LYS A 107 11.75 14.51 -6.87
CA LYS A 107 11.37 15.54 -5.91
C LYS A 107 10.22 15.12 -4.99
N TYR A 108 9.19 14.42 -5.51
CA TYR A 108 8.06 13.98 -4.71
C TYR A 108 8.45 12.91 -3.68
N TYR A 109 9.37 12.02 -4.06
CA TYR A 109 9.92 11.05 -3.11
C TYR A 109 10.72 11.75 -2.01
N LEU A 110 11.57 12.71 -2.37
CA LEU A 110 12.36 13.48 -1.40
C LEU A 110 11.47 14.33 -0.47
N GLU A 111 10.35 14.86 -0.99
CA GLU A 111 9.32 15.51 -0.17
C GLU A 111 8.65 14.51 0.78
N SER A 112 8.30 13.31 0.33
CA SER A 112 7.78 12.25 1.22
C SER A 112 8.79 11.89 2.31
N LEU A 113 10.06 11.71 1.95
CA LEU A 113 11.13 11.36 2.88
C LEU A 113 11.35 12.46 3.92
N GLY A 114 11.36 13.73 3.50
CA GLY A 114 11.47 14.88 4.40
C GLY A 114 10.31 14.98 5.37
N ASN A 115 9.08 14.72 4.91
CA ASN A 115 7.91 14.68 5.79
C ASN A 115 7.95 13.49 6.77
N LEU A 116 8.41 12.31 6.34
CA LEU A 116 8.64 11.18 7.26
C LEU A 116 9.73 11.51 8.31
N PHE A 117 10.84 12.12 7.89
CA PHE A 117 11.89 12.61 8.78
C PHE A 117 11.33 13.57 9.84
N SER A 118 10.52 14.54 9.42
CA SER A 118 9.89 15.51 10.31
C SER A 118 8.91 14.85 11.28
N ILE A 119 8.06 13.94 10.79
CA ILE A 119 7.09 13.20 11.60
C ILE A 119 7.80 12.38 12.70
N LEU A 120 8.84 11.63 12.32
CA LEU A 120 9.62 10.84 13.28
C LEU A 120 10.36 11.74 14.29
N SER A 121 10.88 12.89 13.86
CA SER A 121 11.52 13.86 14.76
C SER A 121 10.52 14.43 15.77
N ASN A 122 9.31 14.77 15.32
CA ASN A 122 8.22 15.23 16.19
C ASN A 122 7.68 14.14 17.12
N ALA A 123 7.94 12.86 16.84
CA ALA A 123 7.66 11.76 17.74
C ALA A 123 8.69 11.64 18.89
N GLY A 124 9.62 12.60 19.01
CA GLY A 124 10.62 12.66 20.09
C GLY A 124 11.92 11.91 19.78
N LEU A 125 12.18 11.59 18.51
CA LEU A 125 13.36 10.84 18.08
C LEU A 125 14.42 11.77 17.48
N THR A 126 15.69 11.49 17.74
CA THR A 126 16.79 12.11 17.01
C THR A 126 16.99 11.36 15.69
N VAL A 127 16.47 11.90 14.60
CA VAL A 127 16.52 11.26 13.28
C VAL A 127 17.67 11.81 12.46
N ARG A 128 18.42 10.94 11.78
CA ARG A 128 19.35 11.32 10.70
C ARG A 128 19.17 10.41 9.49
N VAL A 129 19.48 10.91 8.30
CA VAL A 129 19.25 10.18 7.05
C VAL A 129 20.57 9.68 6.49
N GLY A 130 20.69 8.37 6.29
CA GLY A 130 21.90 7.72 5.80
C GLY A 130 21.68 7.04 4.46
N SER A 131 22.54 7.35 3.49
CA SER A 131 22.52 6.75 2.17
C SER A 131 23.38 5.48 2.11
N ILE A 132 22.79 4.40 1.61
CA ILE A 132 23.53 3.16 1.27
C ILE A 132 24.22 3.24 -0.10
N ASN A 133 24.04 4.34 -0.84
CA ASN A 133 24.71 4.55 -2.12
C ASN A 133 26.21 4.88 -1.91
N PRO A 134 27.14 4.02 -2.38
CA PRO A 134 28.58 4.26 -2.19
C PRO A 134 29.12 5.45 -2.99
N GLU A 135 28.40 5.96 -3.98
CA GLU A 135 28.79 7.15 -4.73
C GLU A 135 28.60 8.44 -3.91
N LEU A 136 27.75 8.41 -2.88
CA LEU A 136 27.58 9.54 -1.98
C LEU A 136 28.74 9.57 -0.98
N THR A 137 29.72 10.43 -1.24
CA THR A 137 30.93 10.59 -0.41
C THR A 137 30.92 11.86 0.46
N GLN A 138 29.93 12.73 0.27
CA GLN A 138 29.74 13.98 1.00
C GLN A 138 28.27 14.17 1.36
N ASP A 139 28.04 14.97 2.39
CA ASP A 139 26.70 15.34 2.86
C ASP A 139 25.92 16.06 1.75
N LEU A 140 24.68 15.63 1.55
CA LEU A 140 23.77 16.19 0.56
C LEU A 140 22.59 16.85 1.25
N LEU A 141 22.55 18.19 1.20
CA LEU A 141 21.41 18.97 1.68
C LEU A 141 20.23 18.83 0.72
N ILE A 142 19.08 18.46 1.25
CA ILE A 142 17.83 18.36 0.51
C ILE A 142 16.86 19.42 1.03
N GLU A 143 16.38 20.26 0.12
CA GLU A 143 15.26 21.17 0.38
C GLU A 143 13.95 20.54 -0.08
N TYR A 144 12.91 20.67 0.72
CA TYR A 144 11.59 20.12 0.42
C TYR A 144 10.48 21.03 0.95
N LYS A 145 9.24 20.77 0.52
CA LYS A 145 8.05 21.39 1.10
C LYS A 145 7.44 20.47 2.14
N ASN A 146 7.23 20.97 3.35
CA ASN A 146 6.47 20.23 4.35
C ASN A 146 4.97 20.18 3.96
N ILE A 147 4.17 19.40 4.69
CA ILE A 147 2.73 19.27 4.44
C ILE A 147 1.99 20.63 4.53
N SER A 148 2.44 21.55 5.38
CA SER A 148 1.93 22.94 5.46
C SER A 148 2.45 23.86 4.34
N SER A 149 3.12 23.30 3.32
CA SER A 149 3.70 24.01 2.17
C SER A 149 4.85 24.98 2.48
N GLU A 150 5.42 24.92 3.68
CA GLU A 150 6.59 25.69 4.08
C GLU A 150 7.88 25.03 3.62
N LYS A 151 8.95 25.82 3.45
CA LYS A 151 10.27 25.29 3.10
C LYS A 151 10.91 24.66 4.33
N ALA A 152 11.41 23.44 4.16
CA ALA A 152 12.18 22.73 5.16
C ALA A 152 13.36 22.04 4.49
N SER A 153 14.30 21.52 5.29
CA SER A 153 15.44 20.77 4.79
C SER A 153 15.84 19.64 5.72
N PHE A 154 16.57 18.67 5.16
CA PHE A 154 17.27 17.62 5.89
C PHE A 154 18.54 17.26 5.12
N THR A 155 19.47 16.58 5.78
CA THR A 155 20.74 16.16 5.17
C THR A 155 20.74 14.66 4.98
N ILE A 156 21.15 14.20 3.80
CA ILE A 156 21.48 12.81 3.52
C ILE A 156 22.98 12.64 3.62
N GLU A 157 23.42 11.69 4.43
CA GLU A 157 24.84 11.50 4.75
C GLU A 157 25.38 10.15 4.25
N PRO A 158 26.69 10.07 3.93
CA PRO A 158 27.34 8.80 3.64
C PRO A 158 27.28 7.83 4.83
N LEU A 159 26.78 6.61 4.61
CA LEU A 159 26.78 5.59 5.64
C LEU A 159 28.17 5.04 5.92
N LEU A 160 28.45 4.83 7.20
CA LEU A 160 29.62 4.13 7.71
C LEU A 160 29.20 2.78 8.25
N TYR A 161 30.04 1.77 8.10
CA TYR A 161 29.86 0.47 8.75
C TYR A 161 31.06 0.19 9.65
N SER A 162 30.82 0.09 10.95
CA SER A 162 31.84 -0.29 11.93
C SER A 162 31.21 -1.11 13.05
N ASP A 163 31.97 -2.05 13.61
CA ASP A 163 31.57 -2.84 14.80
C ASP A 163 30.22 -3.55 14.68
N GLY A 164 29.85 -3.99 13.47
CA GLY A 164 28.56 -4.67 13.27
C GLY A 164 27.34 -3.74 13.15
N LYS A 165 27.56 -2.43 13.06
CA LYS A 165 26.52 -1.39 13.01
C LYS A 165 26.65 -0.49 11.78
N LEU A 166 25.52 0.03 11.31
CA LEU A 166 25.44 1.16 10.40
C LEU A 166 25.40 2.46 11.21
N LYS A 167 26.31 3.38 10.89
CA LYS A 167 26.52 4.63 11.61
C LYS A 167 26.63 5.81 10.66
N LEU A 168 26.49 7.00 11.22
CA LEU A 168 26.88 8.26 10.57
C LEU A 168 28.00 8.92 11.37
N LYS A 169 28.62 9.97 10.82
CA LYS A 169 29.70 10.66 11.50
C LYS A 169 29.20 11.24 12.83
N GLY A 170 29.74 10.73 13.94
CA GLY A 170 29.37 11.15 15.30
C GLY A 170 27.96 10.75 15.73
N PHE A 171 27.34 9.74 15.08
CA PHE A 171 25.98 9.32 15.38
C PHE A 171 25.81 7.80 15.29
N ASP A 172 25.38 7.21 16.40
CA ASP A 172 25.11 5.78 16.55
C ASP A 172 23.61 5.62 16.82
N ALA A 173 22.90 4.99 15.88
CA ALA A 173 21.46 4.80 15.97
C ALA A 173 21.12 3.44 16.58
N ASP A 174 20.03 3.37 17.33
CA ASP A 174 19.52 2.13 17.90
C ASP A 174 18.48 1.48 16.97
N LEU A 175 17.73 2.32 16.24
CA LEU A 175 16.72 1.94 15.27
C LEU A 175 17.11 2.40 13.87
N ILE A 176 16.97 1.48 12.91
CA ILE A 176 17.07 1.74 11.48
C ILE A 176 15.66 1.69 10.90
N VAL A 177 15.17 2.81 10.40
CA VAL A 177 13.91 2.88 9.66
C VAL A 177 14.23 2.82 8.16
N ILE A 178 13.69 1.83 7.47
CA ILE A 178 13.95 1.60 6.06
C ILE A 178 12.78 2.12 5.23
N ASN A 179 13.01 3.16 4.42
CA ASN A 179 12.08 3.64 3.40
C ASN A 179 12.60 3.32 1.99
N ASN A 180 13.07 2.08 1.83
CA ASN A 180 13.55 1.48 0.59
C ASN A 180 13.06 0.04 0.52
N ASP A 181 12.39 -0.30 -0.58
CA ASP A 181 11.72 -1.60 -0.70
C ASP A 181 12.65 -2.77 -1.07
N PHE A 182 13.92 -2.47 -1.39
CA PHE A 182 14.96 -3.41 -1.86
C PHE A 182 14.46 -4.41 -2.90
N SER A 183 13.66 -3.93 -3.85
CA SER A 183 13.16 -4.73 -4.97
C SER A 183 14.26 -5.35 -5.83
N SER A 184 15.48 -4.81 -5.83
CA SER A 184 16.66 -5.35 -6.50
C SER A 184 17.55 -6.26 -5.66
N GLY A 185 17.22 -6.44 -4.38
CA GLY A 185 18.06 -7.19 -3.45
C GLY A 185 18.51 -6.35 -2.26
N ILE A 186 18.58 -7.00 -1.10
CA ILE A 186 19.06 -6.35 0.13
C ILE A 186 20.58 -6.17 0.08
N PRO A 187 21.10 -4.95 0.29
CA PRO A 187 22.53 -4.69 0.40
C PRO A 187 23.24 -5.60 1.41
N PRO A 188 24.43 -6.15 1.08
CA PRO A 188 25.17 -7.01 2.00
C PRO A 188 25.46 -6.38 3.36
N LEU A 189 25.64 -5.06 3.42
CA LEU A 189 25.88 -4.32 4.67
C LEU A 189 24.70 -4.45 5.65
N LEU A 190 23.47 -4.37 5.18
CA LEU A 190 22.27 -4.49 6.02
C LEU A 190 22.13 -5.91 6.60
N LYS A 191 22.54 -6.94 5.86
CA LYS A 191 22.55 -8.33 6.36
C LYS A 191 23.58 -8.58 7.45
N LYS A 192 24.58 -7.70 7.58
CA LYS A 192 25.64 -7.79 8.61
C LYS A 192 25.34 -6.95 9.86
N VAL A 193 24.22 -6.24 9.90
CA VAL A 193 23.78 -5.51 11.09
C VAL A 193 23.38 -6.52 12.16
N LYS A 194 23.92 -6.37 13.38
CA LYS A 194 23.69 -7.34 14.46
C LYS A 194 22.87 -6.80 15.62
N SER A 195 23.10 -5.55 16.01
CA SER A 195 22.63 -4.99 17.28
C SER A 195 21.63 -3.85 17.13
N GLN A 196 21.33 -3.41 15.90
CA GLN A 196 20.36 -2.35 15.65
C GLN A 196 19.05 -2.98 15.20
N VAL A 197 17.95 -2.44 15.71
CA VAL A 197 16.61 -2.86 15.29
C VAL A 197 16.37 -2.32 13.89
N ILE A 198 15.83 -3.15 12.99
CA ILE A 198 15.51 -2.75 11.62
C ILE A 198 13.99 -2.82 11.41
N MET A 199 13.38 -1.72 10.98
CA MET A 199 11.95 -1.63 10.70
C MET A 199 11.64 -0.96 9.36
N PRO A 200 10.77 -1.53 8.52
CA PRO A 200 10.27 -2.91 8.58
C PRO A 200 11.41 -3.94 8.58
N ALA A 201 11.12 -5.17 9.02
CA ALA A 201 12.11 -6.24 9.00
C ALA A 201 12.56 -6.52 7.56
N LEU A 202 13.81 -6.96 7.38
CA LEU A 202 14.42 -7.15 6.06
C LEU A 202 13.69 -8.20 5.21
N ASP A 203 13.08 -9.21 5.84
CA ASP A 203 12.23 -10.22 5.20
C ASP A 203 10.93 -9.63 4.59
N SER A 204 10.52 -8.44 5.03
CA SER A 204 9.37 -7.72 4.51
C SER A 204 9.68 -7.01 3.18
N SER A 205 10.96 -6.95 2.77
CA SER A 205 11.38 -6.39 1.48
C SER A 205 10.94 -7.26 0.30
N TRP A 206 10.83 -6.67 -0.90
CA TRP A 206 10.41 -7.42 -2.10
C TRP A 206 11.41 -8.48 -2.58
N THR A 207 12.61 -8.50 -2.01
CA THR A 207 13.52 -9.62 -2.19
C THR A 207 12.84 -10.93 -1.78
N PHE A 208 12.13 -10.94 -0.65
CA PHE A 208 11.50 -12.12 -0.06
C PHE A 208 9.99 -12.09 -0.12
N ARG A 209 9.39 -10.92 0.10
CA ARG A 209 7.94 -10.72 0.07
C ARG A 209 7.37 -11.04 -1.31
N ARG A 210 6.18 -11.66 -1.32
CA ARG A 210 5.43 -12.02 -2.52
C ARG A 210 3.98 -11.56 -2.38
N LYS A 211 3.42 -10.97 -3.45
CA LYS A 211 2.03 -10.50 -3.46
C LYS A 211 1.07 -11.68 -3.28
N SER A 212 1.34 -12.82 -3.92
CA SER A 212 0.61 -14.07 -3.78
C SER A 212 0.48 -14.53 -2.33
N ASN A 213 1.58 -14.49 -1.56
CA ASN A 213 1.56 -14.78 -0.13
C ASN A 213 0.72 -13.75 0.65
N HIS A 214 0.89 -12.45 0.39
CA HIS A 214 0.08 -11.41 1.02
C HIS A 214 -1.42 -11.65 0.80
N PHE A 215 -1.84 -11.84 -0.45
CA PHE A 215 -3.26 -12.06 -0.77
C PHE A 215 -3.79 -13.40 -0.25
N ALA A 216 -2.94 -14.43 -0.10
CA ALA A 216 -3.33 -15.66 0.59
C ALA A 216 -3.63 -15.40 2.08
N LYS A 217 -2.81 -14.58 2.77
CA LYS A 217 -3.06 -14.16 4.16
C LYS A 217 -4.28 -13.24 4.25
N TYR A 218 -4.46 -12.32 3.30
CA TYR A 218 -5.62 -11.44 3.25
C TYR A 218 -6.92 -12.23 3.05
N ASN A 219 -6.91 -13.23 2.18
CA ASN A 219 -8.04 -14.12 1.98
C ASN A 219 -8.45 -14.85 3.27
N GLN A 220 -7.50 -15.25 4.13
CA GLN A 220 -7.83 -15.80 5.45
C GLN A 220 -8.47 -14.75 6.37
N VAL A 221 -7.85 -13.56 6.46
CA VAL A 221 -8.33 -12.46 7.30
C VAL A 221 -9.72 -11.98 6.88
N ALA A 222 -9.98 -11.82 5.59
CA ALA A 222 -11.26 -11.38 5.06
C ALA A 222 -12.36 -12.41 5.34
N LYS A 223 -12.08 -13.71 5.19
CA LYS A 223 -13.00 -14.78 5.55
C LYS A 223 -13.34 -14.78 7.03
N GLU A 224 -12.32 -14.78 7.91
CA GLU A 224 -12.51 -14.73 9.36
C GLU A 224 -13.36 -13.51 9.79
N PHE A 225 -13.12 -12.35 9.17
CA PHE A 225 -13.86 -11.12 9.47
C PHE A 225 -15.31 -11.14 8.96
N CYS A 226 -15.52 -11.60 7.73
CA CYS A 226 -16.86 -11.70 7.15
C CYS A 226 -17.70 -12.80 7.80
N GLU A 227 -17.10 -13.93 8.19
CA GLU A 227 -17.76 -14.97 9.00
C GLU A 227 -18.23 -14.42 10.35
N PHE A 228 -17.39 -13.63 11.03
CA PHE A 228 -17.74 -12.94 12.27
C PHE A 228 -18.96 -12.00 12.10
N LEU A 229 -19.10 -11.36 10.94
CA LEU A 229 -20.22 -10.48 10.64
C LEU A 229 -21.43 -11.20 10.03
N GLY A 230 -21.26 -12.40 9.49
CA GLY A 230 -22.29 -13.10 8.71
C GLY A 230 -22.46 -12.52 7.31
N ALA A 231 -21.38 -12.09 6.67
CA ALA A 231 -21.35 -11.49 5.33
C ALA A 231 -20.56 -12.35 4.33
N ASP A 232 -20.75 -12.09 3.04
CA ASP A 232 -19.93 -12.69 1.97
C ASP A 232 -18.55 -12.03 1.91
N ASP A 233 -17.47 -12.82 1.96
CA ASP A 233 -16.11 -12.31 1.90
C ASP A 233 -15.76 -11.70 0.54
N TRP A 234 -16.41 -12.14 -0.54
CA TRP A 234 -16.18 -11.60 -1.89
C TRP A 234 -16.42 -10.10 -1.99
N LEU A 235 -17.25 -9.52 -1.12
CA LEU A 235 -17.51 -8.08 -1.05
C LEU A 235 -16.26 -7.26 -0.74
N ILE A 236 -15.27 -7.86 -0.07
CA ILE A 236 -14.01 -7.21 0.33
C ILE A 236 -12.75 -7.95 -0.15
N ASN A 237 -12.90 -9.16 -0.69
CA ASN A 237 -11.81 -10.05 -1.02
C ASN A 237 -11.77 -10.36 -2.53
N PRO A 238 -10.76 -9.86 -3.28
CA PRO A 238 -10.62 -10.18 -4.69
C PRO A 238 -10.13 -11.61 -4.88
N MET A 239 -10.77 -12.35 -5.80
CA MET A 239 -10.30 -13.67 -6.21
C MET A 239 -8.92 -13.54 -6.84
N PHE A 240 -8.04 -14.54 -6.68
CA PHE A 240 -6.75 -14.54 -7.34
C PHE A 240 -6.26 -15.96 -7.65
N GLU A 241 -5.34 -16.02 -8.61
CA GLU A 241 -4.59 -17.19 -9.04
C GLU A 241 -3.10 -16.80 -9.13
N HIS A 242 -2.20 -17.77 -9.22
CA HIS A 242 -0.77 -17.53 -9.28
C HIS A 242 -0.08 -18.47 -10.27
N CYS A 243 0.73 -17.91 -11.18
CA CYS A 243 1.56 -18.68 -12.10
C CYS A 243 3.05 -18.46 -11.79
N LYS A 244 3.79 -19.57 -11.74
CA LYS A 244 5.24 -19.59 -11.58
C LYS A 244 5.95 -19.84 -12.92
N LYS A 245 7.26 -19.60 -12.97
CA LYS A 245 8.13 -19.91 -14.11
C LYS A 245 7.68 -19.23 -15.41
N ILE A 246 7.28 -17.96 -15.29
CA ILE A 246 6.92 -17.11 -16.42
C ILE A 246 8.17 -16.45 -17.00
N ASN A 247 8.27 -16.37 -18.32
CA ASN A 247 9.18 -15.46 -18.99
C ASN A 247 8.47 -14.82 -20.20
N PHE A 248 8.10 -13.54 -20.06
CA PHE A 248 7.38 -12.81 -21.09
C PHE A 248 8.18 -12.58 -22.38
N ARG A 249 9.53 -12.59 -22.33
CA ARG A 249 10.37 -12.43 -23.53
C ARG A 249 10.36 -13.69 -24.37
N ASN A 250 10.49 -14.84 -23.72
CA ASN A 250 10.62 -16.14 -24.37
C ASN A 250 9.28 -16.89 -24.48
N ARG A 251 8.17 -16.25 -24.09
CA ARG A 251 6.81 -16.83 -24.04
C ARG A 251 6.72 -18.10 -23.17
N GLN A 252 7.60 -18.23 -22.19
CA GLN A 252 7.56 -19.34 -21.25
C GLN A 252 6.42 -19.15 -20.26
N GLY A 253 5.61 -20.20 -20.05
CA GLY A 253 4.49 -20.17 -19.12
C GLY A 253 3.25 -19.44 -19.64
N GLU A 254 3.19 -19.13 -20.93
CA GLU A 254 2.04 -18.48 -21.58
C GLU A 254 0.76 -19.31 -21.43
N ASP A 255 0.84 -20.64 -21.54
CA ASP A 255 -0.30 -21.54 -21.36
C ASP A 255 -0.84 -21.51 -19.92
N CYS A 256 0.04 -21.55 -18.90
CA CYS A 256 -0.35 -21.35 -17.50
C CYS A 256 -1.13 -20.04 -17.34
N LEU A 257 -0.56 -18.95 -17.84
CA LEU A 257 -1.17 -17.63 -17.72
C LEU A 257 -2.54 -17.59 -18.41
N ASN A 258 -2.66 -18.16 -19.61
CA ASN A 258 -3.91 -18.23 -20.36
C ASN A 258 -5.00 -19.02 -19.62
N ASP A 259 -4.65 -20.19 -19.08
CA ASP A 259 -5.61 -21.08 -18.44
C ASP A 259 -6.13 -20.48 -17.12
N HIS A 260 -5.22 -20.00 -16.26
CA HIS A 260 -5.61 -19.34 -15.02
C HIS A 260 -6.40 -18.05 -15.25
N VAL A 261 -6.07 -17.26 -16.29
CA VAL A 261 -6.87 -16.09 -16.65
C VAL A 261 -8.26 -16.48 -17.16
N SER A 262 -8.36 -17.50 -18.02
CA SER A 262 -9.65 -17.99 -18.52
C SER A 262 -10.55 -18.46 -17.38
N ASP A 263 -10.00 -19.24 -16.45
CA ASP A 263 -10.76 -19.78 -15.34
C ASP A 263 -11.17 -18.72 -14.33
N LEU A 264 -10.28 -17.77 -14.03
CA LEU A 264 -10.61 -16.65 -13.16
C LEU A 264 -11.69 -15.75 -13.77
N LEU A 265 -11.60 -15.42 -15.07
CA LEU A 265 -12.65 -14.65 -15.76
C LEU A 265 -14.01 -15.35 -15.71
N LYS A 266 -14.07 -16.68 -15.88
CA LYS A 266 -15.32 -17.46 -15.72
C LYS A 266 -15.87 -17.37 -14.30
N LYS A 267 -15.02 -17.54 -13.27
CA LYS A 267 -15.43 -17.42 -11.85
C LYS A 267 -16.02 -16.04 -11.56
N ILE A 268 -15.36 -14.98 -12.03
CA ILE A 268 -15.84 -13.60 -11.86
C ILE A 268 -17.15 -13.39 -12.61
N GLN A 269 -17.27 -13.88 -13.86
CA GLN A 269 -18.49 -13.76 -14.65
C GLN A 269 -19.69 -14.44 -13.97
N MET A 270 -19.48 -15.62 -13.39
CA MET A 270 -20.50 -16.32 -12.61
C MET A 270 -20.91 -15.52 -11.38
N LYS A 271 -19.95 -14.96 -10.64
CA LYS A 271 -20.24 -14.13 -9.47
C LYS A 271 -21.01 -12.86 -9.85
N TYR A 272 -20.59 -12.17 -10.90
CA TYR A 272 -21.30 -11.01 -11.44
C TYR A 272 -22.73 -11.36 -11.87
N LYS A 273 -22.94 -12.50 -12.52
CA LYS A 273 -24.29 -12.96 -12.89
C LYS A 273 -25.18 -13.21 -11.67
N ASN A 274 -24.63 -13.87 -10.64
CA ASN A 274 -25.36 -14.18 -9.40
C ASN A 274 -25.73 -12.90 -8.61
N CYS A 275 -24.91 -11.86 -8.70
CA CYS A 275 -25.14 -10.57 -8.07
C CYS A 275 -25.81 -9.54 -9.00
N GLU A 276 -26.27 -9.95 -10.19
CA GLU A 276 -26.92 -9.09 -11.19
C GLU A 276 -26.07 -7.87 -11.64
N ILE A 277 -24.74 -8.04 -11.64
CA ILE A 277 -23.78 -7.00 -12.03
C ILE A 277 -23.58 -7.00 -13.54
N ASN A 278 -24.08 -5.95 -14.21
CA ASN A 278 -23.91 -5.75 -15.66
C ASN A 278 -22.59 -5.00 -15.99
N LYS A 279 -21.45 -5.60 -15.62
CA LYS A 279 -20.10 -5.12 -15.98
C LYS A 279 -19.30 -6.27 -16.58
N LYS A 280 -18.31 -5.94 -17.42
CA LYS A 280 -17.42 -6.95 -18.00
C LYS A 280 -16.39 -7.38 -16.95
N PRO A 281 -16.24 -8.68 -16.67
CA PRO A 281 -15.11 -9.14 -15.88
C PRO A 281 -13.78 -8.74 -16.51
N PHE A 282 -12.80 -8.45 -15.67
CA PHE A 282 -11.43 -8.28 -16.08
C PHE A 282 -10.51 -8.82 -14.98
N VAL A 283 -9.26 -9.09 -15.34
CA VAL A 283 -8.22 -9.50 -14.41
C VAL A 283 -7.03 -8.57 -14.53
N VAL A 284 -6.29 -8.43 -13.44
CA VAL A 284 -5.04 -7.68 -13.38
C VAL A 284 -3.91 -8.67 -13.13
N VAL A 285 -3.01 -8.78 -14.11
CA VAL A 285 -1.78 -9.57 -13.99
C VAL A 285 -0.69 -8.67 -13.44
N LYS A 286 -0.08 -9.07 -12.32
CA LYS A 286 0.95 -8.32 -11.58
C LYS A 286 2.18 -9.19 -11.42
N ALA A 287 3.38 -8.63 -11.60
CA ALA A 287 4.61 -9.27 -11.12
C ALA A 287 4.48 -9.56 -9.62
N ASP A 288 4.85 -10.78 -9.20
CA ASP A 288 4.61 -11.24 -7.83
C ASP A 288 5.54 -10.58 -6.79
N SER A 289 6.65 -9.98 -7.24
CA SER A 289 7.55 -9.14 -6.44
C SER A 289 7.61 -7.71 -7.01
N GLY A 290 7.94 -6.73 -6.16
CA GLY A 290 8.13 -5.32 -6.54
C GLY A 290 6.91 -4.40 -6.34
N THR A 291 7.11 -3.12 -6.65
CA THR A 291 6.25 -1.95 -6.30
C THR A 291 5.95 -1.04 -7.51
N TYR A 292 5.21 0.04 -7.24
CA TYR A 292 5.01 1.20 -8.13
C TYR A 292 4.24 0.92 -9.43
N GLY A 293 3.37 -0.09 -9.44
CA GLY A 293 2.55 -0.40 -10.62
C GLY A 293 3.35 -0.86 -11.85
N MET A 294 4.64 -1.17 -11.68
CA MET A 294 5.48 -1.79 -12.72
C MET A 294 5.15 -3.28 -12.82
N GLY A 295 5.23 -3.83 -14.04
CA GLY A 295 4.84 -5.22 -14.28
C GLY A 295 3.35 -5.47 -14.03
N VAL A 296 2.48 -4.50 -14.33
CA VAL A 296 1.02 -4.62 -14.20
C VAL A 296 0.33 -4.47 -15.56
N MET A 297 -0.61 -5.36 -15.87
CA MET A 297 -1.46 -5.28 -17.06
C MET A 297 -2.88 -5.74 -16.77
N THR A 298 -3.84 -5.13 -17.46
CA THR A 298 -5.25 -5.50 -17.41
C THR A 298 -5.58 -6.40 -18.60
N ILE A 299 -6.29 -7.51 -18.36
CA ILE A 299 -6.77 -8.44 -19.37
C ILE A 299 -8.29 -8.59 -19.24
N ARG A 300 -9.00 -8.52 -20.36
CA ARG A 300 -10.46 -8.69 -20.43
C ARG A 300 -10.85 -9.97 -21.17
N ASP A 301 -9.96 -10.48 -22.01
CA ASP A 301 -10.11 -11.75 -22.72
C ASP A 301 -8.80 -12.55 -22.67
N ALA A 302 -8.89 -13.85 -22.38
CA ALA A 302 -7.70 -14.71 -22.28
C ALA A 302 -6.87 -14.73 -23.59
N SER A 303 -7.50 -14.56 -24.75
CA SER A 303 -6.81 -14.48 -26.04
C SER A 303 -5.84 -13.29 -26.17
N GLU A 304 -5.98 -12.25 -25.32
CA GLU A 304 -5.03 -11.13 -25.27
C GLU A 304 -3.62 -11.58 -24.84
N ILE A 305 -3.51 -12.66 -24.07
CA ILE A 305 -2.22 -13.20 -23.58
C ILE A 305 -1.38 -13.75 -24.74
N LYS A 306 -2.03 -14.41 -25.70
CA LYS A 306 -1.36 -14.94 -26.90
C LYS A 306 -0.94 -13.83 -27.87
N ASN A 307 -1.62 -12.69 -27.79
CA ASN A 307 -1.47 -11.57 -28.71
C ASN A 307 -0.71 -10.37 -28.10
N LEU A 308 0.03 -10.58 -27.00
CA LEU A 308 0.80 -9.50 -26.39
C LEU A 308 1.76 -8.86 -27.40
N ASN A 309 1.72 -7.54 -27.52
CA ASN A 309 2.65 -6.82 -28.37
C ASN A 309 4.01 -6.65 -27.68
N ARG A 310 5.01 -6.18 -28.44
CA ARG A 310 6.38 -5.97 -27.91
C ARG A 310 6.41 -5.02 -26.70
N ARG A 311 5.57 -3.98 -26.69
CA ARG A 311 5.51 -3.00 -25.59
C ARG A 311 4.95 -3.63 -24.32
N GLN A 312 3.89 -4.43 -24.43
CA GLN A 312 3.28 -5.16 -23.31
C GLN A 312 4.25 -6.20 -22.73
N ARG A 313 4.91 -7.00 -23.58
CA ARG A 313 5.96 -7.94 -23.13
C ARG A 313 7.06 -7.22 -22.37
N ASN A 314 7.58 -6.11 -22.91
CA ASN A 314 8.63 -5.34 -22.25
C ASN A 314 8.17 -4.79 -20.89
N LYS A 315 6.93 -4.30 -20.80
CA LYS A 315 6.33 -3.81 -19.54
C LYS A 315 6.24 -4.91 -18.48
N MET A 316 5.96 -6.15 -18.88
CA MET A 316 5.79 -7.29 -17.98
C MET A 316 7.08 -8.08 -17.75
N SER A 317 8.14 -7.83 -18.53
CA SER A 317 9.40 -8.59 -18.42
C SER A 317 10.26 -8.13 -17.25
N LYS A 318 10.17 -6.86 -16.87
CA LYS A 318 11.05 -6.25 -15.86
C LYS A 318 10.28 -5.36 -14.89
N ILE A 319 10.68 -5.42 -13.63
CA ILE A 319 10.24 -4.49 -12.58
C ILE A 319 11.34 -3.46 -12.29
N LYS A 320 11.23 -2.73 -11.17
CA LYS A 320 12.21 -1.75 -10.68
C LYS A 320 13.64 -2.30 -10.77
N GLU A 321 14.58 -1.45 -11.19
CA GLU A 321 16.01 -1.78 -11.35
C GLU A 321 16.31 -2.93 -12.32
N GLY A 322 15.35 -3.28 -13.18
CA GLY A 322 15.57 -4.19 -14.30
C GLY A 322 15.55 -5.68 -13.94
N VAL A 323 15.10 -6.02 -12.72
CA VAL A 323 14.87 -7.39 -12.23
C VAL A 323 13.85 -8.08 -13.12
N GLU A 324 14.14 -9.31 -13.54
CA GLU A 324 13.25 -10.11 -14.40
C GLU A 324 12.08 -10.71 -13.61
N VAL A 325 10.91 -10.73 -14.23
CA VAL A 325 9.70 -11.32 -13.66
C VAL A 325 9.70 -12.83 -13.89
N SER A 326 9.69 -13.61 -12.81
CA SER A 326 9.61 -15.08 -12.83
C SER A 326 8.24 -15.64 -12.42
N ASP A 327 7.47 -14.85 -11.67
CA ASP A 327 6.21 -15.26 -11.06
C ASP A 327 5.19 -14.12 -11.18
N VAL A 328 3.93 -14.48 -11.39
CA VAL A 328 2.83 -13.52 -11.60
C VAL A 328 1.61 -13.87 -10.78
N LEU A 329 1.06 -12.84 -10.13
CA LEU A 329 -0.26 -12.86 -9.53
C LEU A 329 -1.29 -12.48 -10.59
N ILE A 330 -2.36 -13.26 -10.70
CA ILE A 330 -3.51 -12.98 -11.56
C ILE A 330 -4.68 -12.69 -10.63
N GLN A 331 -5.13 -11.44 -10.56
CA GLN A 331 -6.13 -11.01 -9.60
C GLN A 331 -7.41 -10.57 -10.30
N GLU A 332 -8.56 -10.82 -9.68
CA GLU A 332 -9.84 -10.21 -10.05
C GLU A 332 -9.69 -8.69 -10.13
N GLY A 333 -10.12 -8.14 -11.26
CA GLY A 333 -10.18 -6.72 -11.47
C GLY A 333 -11.29 -6.06 -10.67
N VAL A 334 -10.92 -5.13 -9.80
CA VAL A 334 -11.87 -4.28 -9.07
C VAL A 334 -11.93 -2.94 -9.77
N TYR A 335 -13.14 -2.51 -10.14
CA TYR A 335 -13.37 -1.20 -10.72
C TYR A 335 -13.14 -0.10 -9.67
N SER A 336 -12.73 1.09 -10.11
CA SER A 336 -12.83 2.30 -9.31
C SER A 336 -13.94 3.20 -9.87
N PHE A 337 -15.07 3.28 -9.17
CA PHE A 337 -16.19 4.15 -9.52
C PHE A 337 -16.18 5.48 -8.75
N GLU A 338 -15.20 5.67 -7.86
CA GLU A 338 -15.00 6.96 -7.22
C GLU A 338 -14.52 7.98 -8.24
N THR A 339 -15.14 9.17 -8.22
CA THR A 339 -14.76 10.27 -9.08
C THR A 339 -14.43 11.51 -8.27
N PHE A 340 -13.42 12.24 -8.74
CA PHE A 340 -13.05 13.55 -8.28
C PHE A 340 -13.48 14.58 -9.32
N VAL A 341 -14.44 15.43 -8.95
CA VAL A 341 -14.95 16.49 -9.79
C VAL A 341 -14.13 17.74 -9.57
N ASN A 342 -13.49 18.32 -10.58
CA ASN A 342 -12.82 19.61 -10.49
C ASN A 342 -13.11 20.46 -11.73
N SER A 343 -13.53 21.71 -11.53
CA SER A 343 -13.94 22.63 -12.60
C SER A 343 -14.95 22.02 -13.58
N GLY A 344 -15.91 21.23 -13.07
CA GLY A 344 -16.96 20.58 -13.86
C GLY A 344 -16.52 19.35 -14.66
N LYS A 345 -15.28 18.87 -14.48
CA LYS A 345 -14.79 17.61 -15.08
C LYS A 345 -14.66 16.54 -14.01
N GLU A 346 -15.08 15.32 -14.34
CA GLU A 346 -14.91 14.15 -13.46
C GLU A 346 -13.66 13.37 -13.85
N PHE A 347 -12.89 12.97 -12.84
CA PHE A 347 -11.68 12.17 -12.99
C PHE A 347 -11.77 10.94 -12.10
N VAL A 348 -11.25 9.80 -12.57
CA VAL A 348 -11.29 8.57 -11.77
C VAL A 348 -10.34 8.73 -10.58
N ALA A 349 -10.81 8.32 -9.41
CA ALA A 349 -10.08 8.39 -8.16
C ALA A 349 -9.98 6.98 -7.52
N GLU A 350 -8.90 6.68 -6.82
CA GLU A 350 -8.80 5.51 -5.94
C GLU A 350 -8.13 5.92 -4.61
N PRO A 351 -8.66 5.49 -3.44
CA PRO A 351 -8.11 5.87 -2.15
C PRO A 351 -6.87 5.05 -1.78
N VAL A 352 -5.91 5.73 -1.16
CA VAL A 352 -4.73 5.15 -0.52
C VAL A 352 -4.79 5.49 0.95
N VAL A 353 -4.84 4.47 1.81
CA VAL A 353 -4.99 4.61 3.26
C VAL A 353 -3.67 4.31 3.95
N TYR A 354 -3.20 5.20 4.82
CA TYR A 354 -1.96 5.05 5.58
C TYR A 354 -2.25 4.50 6.97
N VAL A 355 -1.47 3.50 7.37
CA VAL A 355 -1.57 2.83 8.68
C VAL A 355 -0.19 2.82 9.34
N VAL A 356 -0.11 3.31 10.58
CA VAL A 356 1.10 3.25 11.43
C VAL A 356 0.76 2.42 12.66
N ASP A 357 1.59 1.42 12.97
CA ASP A 357 1.23 0.36 13.91
C ASP A 357 -0.14 -0.24 13.52
N ARG A 358 -1.17 -0.04 14.34
CA ARG A 358 -2.56 -0.44 14.07
C ARG A 358 -3.51 0.71 13.77
N TYR A 359 -3.00 1.94 13.75
CA TYR A 359 -3.81 3.16 13.64
C TYR A 359 -3.85 3.63 12.21
N VAL A 360 -5.04 3.90 11.69
CA VAL A 360 -5.19 4.63 10.44
C VAL A 360 -4.81 6.08 10.73
N VAL A 361 -3.81 6.62 10.03
CA VAL A 361 -3.24 7.94 10.32
C VAL A 361 -3.56 8.98 9.28
N GLY A 362 -4.05 8.57 8.11
CA GLY A 362 -4.28 9.50 7.01
C GLY A 362 -4.50 8.75 5.71
N GLY A 363 -4.51 9.48 4.62
CA GLY A 363 -4.52 8.92 3.28
C GLY A 363 -4.62 10.00 2.22
N PHE A 364 -4.74 9.56 0.97
CA PHE A 364 -5.00 10.43 -0.16
C PHE A 364 -5.73 9.69 -1.26
N TYR A 365 -6.47 10.43 -2.07
CA TYR A 365 -6.95 9.97 -3.35
C TYR A 365 -5.88 10.15 -4.41
N ARG A 366 -5.62 9.06 -5.13
CA ARG A 366 -4.91 9.09 -6.40
C ARG A 366 -5.94 9.34 -7.50
N VAL A 367 -5.81 10.47 -8.19
CA VAL A 367 -6.72 10.91 -9.25
C VAL A 367 -6.00 10.88 -10.59
N HIS A 368 -6.65 10.39 -11.64
CA HIS A 368 -6.08 10.37 -12.98
C HIS A 368 -7.08 10.82 -14.03
N SER A 369 -6.68 11.77 -14.87
CA SER A 369 -7.57 12.38 -15.86
C SER A 369 -7.77 11.56 -17.13
N GLU A 370 -6.77 10.76 -17.52
CA GLU A 370 -6.77 9.98 -18.76
C GLU A 370 -7.00 8.48 -18.59
N ARG A 371 -7.32 8.00 -17.37
CA ARG A 371 -7.46 6.57 -17.10
C ARG A 371 -8.91 6.19 -16.85
N GLY A 372 -9.30 5.03 -17.38
CA GLY A 372 -10.63 4.45 -17.20
C GLY A 372 -10.84 3.77 -15.85
N LEU A 373 -12.09 3.37 -15.60
CA LEU A 373 -12.54 2.76 -14.32
C LEU A 373 -11.89 1.39 -14.03
N ASP A 374 -11.40 0.68 -15.05
CA ASP A 374 -10.73 -0.62 -14.96
C ASP A 374 -9.23 -0.56 -15.29
N GLU A 375 -8.66 0.64 -15.34
CA GLU A 375 -7.24 0.86 -15.61
C GLU A 375 -6.46 1.16 -14.34
N ASN A 376 -5.15 0.86 -14.35
CA ASN A 376 -4.26 1.24 -13.26
C ASN A 376 -4.08 2.76 -13.21
N LEU A 377 -4.46 3.41 -12.10
CA LEU A 377 -4.29 4.85 -11.93
C LEU A 377 -2.89 5.21 -11.43
N ASN A 378 -2.11 4.24 -10.92
CA ASN A 378 -0.68 4.41 -10.62
C ASN A 378 0.14 4.45 -11.92
N ALA A 379 0.03 5.58 -12.62
CA ALA A 379 0.61 5.84 -13.92
C ALA A 379 1.08 7.30 -14.02
N PRO A 380 1.99 7.62 -14.96
CA PRO A 380 2.42 9.00 -15.20
C PRO A 380 1.22 9.90 -15.51
N GLY A 381 1.16 11.08 -14.87
CA GLY A 381 0.04 12.01 -14.97
C GLY A 381 -0.95 11.98 -13.81
N MET A 382 -0.80 11.03 -12.87
CA MET A 382 -1.60 11.00 -11.64
C MET A 382 -1.38 12.25 -10.76
N GLN A 383 -2.45 12.64 -10.07
CA GLN A 383 -2.48 13.70 -9.07
C GLN A 383 -2.91 13.12 -7.72
N PHE A 384 -2.52 13.79 -6.64
CA PHE A 384 -2.85 13.36 -5.29
C PHE A 384 -3.63 14.44 -4.56
N TYR A 385 -4.68 14.02 -3.87
CA TYR A 385 -5.51 14.89 -3.05
C TYR A 385 -5.66 14.26 -1.67
N PRO A 386 -5.32 14.97 -0.57
CA PRO A 386 -5.46 14.41 0.77
C PRO A 386 -6.85 13.85 0.99
N LEU A 387 -6.93 12.69 1.63
CA LEU A 387 -8.18 12.09 2.05
C LEU A 387 -8.56 12.84 3.33
N PRO A 388 -9.61 13.67 3.30
CA PRO A 388 -9.93 14.51 4.45
C PRO A 388 -10.28 13.62 5.63
N PHE A 389 -9.39 13.57 6.60
CA PHE A 389 -9.55 12.82 7.84
C PHE A 389 -10.51 13.50 8.81
N GLU A 390 -11.11 14.64 8.39
CA GLU A 390 -11.73 15.62 9.27
C GLU A 390 -12.78 15.05 10.23
N ASN A 391 -13.30 13.82 10.06
CA ASN A 391 -13.88 12.99 11.15
C ASN A 391 -13.96 11.45 10.86
N GLY A 392 -13.27 10.89 9.84
CA GLY A 392 -13.75 9.66 9.16
C GLY A 392 -13.15 8.29 9.52
N CYS A 393 -11.83 8.12 9.37
CA CYS A 393 -11.27 6.76 9.29
C CYS A 393 -11.14 6.03 10.64
N GLN A 394 -11.25 6.74 11.76
CA GLN A 394 -11.03 6.18 13.10
C GLN A 394 -12.33 5.94 13.88
N PHE A 395 -13.43 6.59 13.51
CA PHE A 395 -14.72 6.42 14.16
C PHE A 395 -15.86 6.62 13.16
N PRO A 396 -16.93 5.81 13.23
CA PRO A 396 -18.11 6.02 12.40
C PRO A 396 -18.91 7.23 12.89
N ALA A 397 -19.70 7.82 11.98
CA ALA A 397 -20.73 8.77 12.35
C ALA A 397 -21.95 8.05 12.95
N LEU A 398 -22.68 8.73 13.83
CA LEU A 398 -24.01 8.30 14.28
C LEU A 398 -25.09 8.39 13.17
N SER A 399 -24.70 8.84 11.97
CA SER A 399 -25.60 9.00 10.84
C SER A 399 -26.03 7.65 10.27
N LYS A 400 -27.32 7.54 9.97
CA LYS A 400 -27.89 6.42 9.19
C LYS A 400 -27.92 6.69 7.69
N ASP A 401 -27.38 7.82 7.25
CA ASP A 401 -27.29 8.17 5.83
C ASP A 401 -26.40 7.15 5.09
N PRO A 402 -26.94 6.41 4.10
CA PRO A 402 -26.14 5.47 3.29
C PRO A 402 -25.04 6.16 2.47
N ASN A 403 -25.09 7.48 2.31
CA ASN A 403 -24.07 8.28 1.64
C ASN A 403 -23.16 9.03 2.62
N SER A 404 -23.15 8.65 3.90
CA SER A 404 -22.27 9.27 4.89
C SER A 404 -20.79 9.03 4.53
N THR A 405 -20.10 10.11 4.13
CA THR A 405 -18.66 10.08 3.86
C THR A 405 -17.87 9.60 5.07
N THR A 406 -18.25 10.00 6.29
CA THR A 406 -17.59 9.56 7.53
C THR A 406 -17.65 8.04 7.70
N ASN A 407 -18.82 7.44 7.54
CA ASN A 407 -18.99 5.98 7.64
C ASN A 407 -18.20 5.25 6.54
N ARG A 408 -18.16 5.83 5.34
CA ARG A 408 -17.37 5.31 4.22
C ARG A 408 -15.89 5.27 4.53
N LEU A 409 -15.37 6.38 5.05
CA LEU A 409 -13.97 6.49 5.43
C LEU A 409 -13.62 5.57 6.61
N TYR A 410 -14.53 5.40 7.57
CA TYR A 410 -14.37 4.40 8.64
C TYR A 410 -14.28 3.00 8.06
N PHE A 411 -15.16 2.64 7.12
CA PHE A 411 -15.15 1.35 6.47
C PHE A 411 -13.84 1.13 5.67
N TYR A 412 -13.34 2.15 4.97
CA TYR A 412 -12.04 2.11 4.30
C TYR A 412 -10.90 1.85 5.30
N GLY A 413 -10.95 2.51 6.46
CA GLY A 413 -10.02 2.29 7.56
C GLY A 413 -10.08 0.87 8.13
N VAL A 414 -11.27 0.26 8.20
CA VAL A 414 -11.41 -1.16 8.57
C VAL A 414 -10.74 -2.05 7.54
N ILE A 415 -11.04 -1.89 6.24
CA ILE A 415 -10.44 -2.71 5.17
C ILE A 415 -8.92 -2.57 5.12
N ALA A 416 -8.39 -1.36 5.26
CA ALA A 416 -6.95 -1.12 5.33
C ALA A 416 -6.30 -1.80 6.55
N ARG A 417 -6.96 -1.80 7.71
CA ARG A 417 -6.47 -2.53 8.89
C ARG A 417 -6.51 -4.04 8.71
N LEU A 418 -7.50 -4.59 8.01
CA LEU A 418 -7.51 -6.01 7.63
C LEU A 418 -6.31 -6.35 6.74
N ALA A 419 -5.95 -5.50 5.78
CA ALA A 419 -4.75 -5.68 4.97
C ALA A 419 -3.46 -5.57 5.79
N ALA A 420 -3.40 -4.66 6.79
CA ALA A 420 -2.28 -4.58 7.72
C ALA A 420 -2.16 -5.82 8.63
N ILE A 421 -3.28 -6.42 9.06
CA ILE A 421 -3.31 -7.71 9.76
C ILE A 421 -2.81 -8.83 8.85
N ALA A 422 -3.21 -8.84 7.58
CA ALA A 422 -2.68 -9.81 6.62
C ALA A 422 -1.16 -9.69 6.49
N ALA A 423 -0.65 -8.46 6.42
CA ALA A 423 0.79 -8.19 6.37
C ALA A 423 1.54 -8.63 7.64
N SER A 424 0.95 -8.50 8.84
CA SER A 424 1.58 -9.01 10.06
C SER A 424 1.65 -10.54 10.12
N LYS A 425 0.77 -11.24 9.39
CA LYS A 425 0.75 -12.71 9.24
C LYS A 425 1.68 -13.22 8.12
N GLU A 426 2.39 -12.35 7.39
CA GLU A 426 3.28 -12.74 6.28
C GLU A 426 4.62 -13.32 6.69
N LYS A 427 4.94 -13.32 8.00
CA LYS A 427 6.24 -13.79 8.51
C LYS A 427 6.62 -15.11 7.86
N ILE A 428 7.85 -15.15 7.36
CA ILE A 428 8.47 -16.38 6.90
C ILE A 428 8.87 -17.11 8.18
N ASP A 429 8.27 -18.27 8.42
CA ASP A 429 8.80 -19.21 9.41
C ASP A 429 10.25 -19.51 9.00
N ASN A 430 11.21 -19.01 9.77
CA ASN A 430 12.63 -19.31 9.58
C ASN A 430 12.98 -20.69 10.13
#